data_AF-A0A101LYY3-F1
#
_entry.id   AF-A0A101LYY3-F1
#
_cell.length_a   1.000
_cell.length_b   1.000
_cell.length_c   1.000
_cell.angle_alpha   90.00
_cell.angle_beta   90.00
_cell.angle_gamma   90.00
#
_symmetry.space_group_name_H-M   'P 1'
#
loop_
_entity.id
_entity.type
_entity.pdbx_description
1 polymer ?
#
loop_
_entity_poly.entity_id
_entity_poly.type
_entity_poly.pdbx_seq_one_letter_code
_entity_poly.pdbx_strand_id
1 'polypeptide(L)' 'MQEIIQALNSTFLTLIPKEERANSADKLRPILLYNVIYKIISKVIANRLKPIMSRITSPEQGGYTKG' A
#
# COMPACT_ATOMS: atom_id res chain seq x y z
N MET A 1 13.70 -22.99 5.30
CA MET A 1 12.55 -22.61 4.43
C MET A 1 11.43 -21.94 5.23
N GLN A 2 11.01 -22.51 6.37
CA GLN A 2 10.01 -21.90 7.27
C GLN A 2 10.34 -20.48 7.74
N GLU A 3 11.60 -20.23 8.13
CA GLU A 3 12.04 -18.93 8.65
C GLU A 3 11.88 -17.80 7.63
N ILE A 4 12.15 -18.08 6.35
CA ILE A 4 11.98 -17.12 5.27
C ILE A 4 10.50 -16.76 5.11
N ILE A 5 9.60 -17.75 5.17
CA ILE A 5 8.15 -17.53 5.08
C ILE A 5 7.66 -16.68 6.26
N GLN A 6 8.15 -16.95 7.47
CA GLN A 6 7.82 -16.16 8.65
C GLN A 6 8.33 -14.72 8.55
N ALA A 7 9.57 -14.52 8.10
CA ALA A 7 10.15 -13.19 7.88
C ALA A 7 9.37 -12.40 6.82
N LEU A 8 8.91 -13.08 5.75
CA LEU A 8 8.07 -12.47 4.73
C LEU A 8 6.70 -12.09 5.30
N ASN A 9 6.07 -12.96 6.08
CA ASN A 9 4.74 -12.69 6.64
C ASN A 9 4.76 -11.71 7.83
N SER A 10 5.93 -11.28 8.28
CA SER A 10 6.08 -10.23 9.28
C SER A 10 5.81 -8.85 8.66
N THR A 11 4.97 -8.06 9.34
CA THR A 11 4.60 -6.69 8.96
C THR A 11 4.66 -5.79 10.17
N PHE A 12 5.26 -4.62 10.04
CA PHE A 12 5.34 -3.65 11.13
C PHE A 12 4.15 -2.70 11.08
N LEU A 13 3.31 -2.71 12.11
CA LEU A 13 2.20 -1.77 12.25
C LEU A 13 2.68 -0.52 13.00
N THR A 14 2.44 0.65 12.42
CA THR A 14 2.70 1.94 13.06
C THR A 14 1.50 2.87 12.92
N LEU A 15 1.39 3.85 13.81
CA LEU A 15 0.32 4.84 13.81
C LEU A 15 0.89 6.20 13.41
N ILE A 16 0.37 6.77 12.34
CA ILE A 16 0.74 8.13 11.90
C ILE A 16 -0.36 9.11 12.32
N PRO A 17 -0.04 10.22 13.00
CA PRO A 17 -1.02 11.25 13.33
C PRO A 17 -1.57 11.90 12.06
N LYS A 18 -2.89 12.08 11.98
CA LYS A 18 -3.56 12.80 10.89
C LYS A 18 -3.51 14.33 11.05
N GLU A 19 -3.35 14.79 12.28
CA GLU A 19 -3.37 16.21 12.68
C GLU A 19 -2.48 16.44 13.91
N GLU A 20 -2.18 17.72 14.20
CA GLU A 20 -1.49 18.08 15.44
C GLU A 20 -2.33 17.71 16.67
N ARG A 21 -1.69 17.16 17.70
CA ARG A 21 -2.33 16.69 18.95
C ARG A 21 -3.39 15.60 18.73
N ALA A 22 -3.02 14.57 17.96
CA ALA A 22 -3.83 13.37 17.76
C ALA A 22 -3.98 12.53 19.05
N ASN A 23 -4.90 12.93 19.92
CA ASN A 23 -5.10 12.34 21.26
C ASN A 23 -6.17 11.24 21.30
N SER A 24 -6.76 10.88 20.16
CA SER A 24 -7.80 9.86 20.03
C SER A 24 -7.52 8.95 18.83
N ALA A 25 -7.98 7.69 18.90
CA ALA A 25 -7.64 6.66 17.92
C ALA A 25 -8.11 6.99 16.49
N ASP A 26 -9.23 7.69 16.34
CA ASP A 26 -9.78 8.18 15.07
C ASP A 26 -8.87 9.20 14.38
N LYS A 27 -8.03 9.91 15.15
CA LYS A 27 -7.04 10.88 14.66
C LYS A 27 -5.71 10.23 14.26
N LEU A 28 -5.58 8.93 14.43
CA LEU A 28 -4.42 8.15 13.99
C LEU A 28 -4.76 7.38 12.71
N ARG A 29 -3.80 7.27 11.81
CA ARG A 29 -3.88 6.42 10.62
C ARG A 29 -2.97 5.22 10.86
N PRO A 30 -3.52 3.99 10.94
CA PRO A 30 -2.68 2.80 10.94
C PRO A 30 -2.02 2.63 9.57
N ILE A 31 -0.71 2.42 9.57
CA ILE A 31 0.06 2.07 8.37
C ILE A 31 0.80 0.76 8.63
N LEU A 32 0.63 -0.17 7.69
CA LEU A 32 1.36 -1.42 7.64
C LEU A 32 2.62 -1.22 6.78
N LEU A 33 3.79 -1.38 7.39
CA LEU A 33 5.07 -1.38 6.72
C LEU A 33 5.46 -2.83 6.39
N TYR A 34 5.21 -3.21 5.15
CA TYR A 34 5.65 -4.49 4.60
C TYR A 34 7.14 -4.47 4.28
N ASN A 35 7.75 -5.65 4.27
CA ASN A 35 9.12 -5.83 3.79
C ASN A 35 9.25 -5.49 2.29
N VAL A 36 10.51 -5.31 1.86
CA VAL A 36 10.85 -4.90 0.48
C VAL A 36 10.37 -5.93 -0.55
N ILE A 37 10.37 -7.22 -0.21
CA ILE A 37 9.92 -8.28 -1.12
C ILE A 37 8.44 -8.11 -1.47
N TYR A 38 7.58 -7.89 -0.47
CA TYR A 38 6.17 -7.59 -0.72
C TYR A 38 5.97 -6.31 -1.55
N LYS A 39 6.81 -5.28 -1.36
CA LYS A 39 6.78 -4.06 -2.18
C LYS A 39 7.15 -4.35 -3.63
N ILE A 40 8.16 -5.19 -3.87
CA ILE A 40 8.57 -5.61 -5.23
C ILE A 40 7.43 -6.38 -5.91
N ILE A 41 6.86 -7.37 -5.23
CA ILE A 41 5.73 -8.17 -5.76
C ILE A 41 4.57 -7.25 -6.14
N SER A 42 4.18 -6.36 -5.24
CA SER A 42 3.10 -5.39 -5.47
C SER A 42 3.39 -4.50 -6.69
N LYS A 43 4.65 -4.04 -6.84
CA LYS A 43 5.08 -3.22 -7.98
C LYS A 43 5.03 -3.98 -9.30
N VAL A 44 5.45 -5.24 -9.31
CA VAL A 44 5.37 -6.10 -10.50
C VAL A 44 3.93 -6.28 -10.96
N ILE A 45 3.02 -6.58 -10.03
CA ILE A 45 1.58 -6.71 -10.32
C ILE A 45 1.04 -5.40 -10.89
N ALA A 46 1.30 -4.26 -10.23
CA ALA A 46 0.85 -2.95 -10.70
C ALA A 46 1.38 -2.62 -12.11
N ASN A 47 2.65 -2.93 -12.39
CA ASN A 47 3.23 -2.72 -13.72
C ASN A 47 2.58 -3.60 -14.79
N ARG A 48 2.19 -4.84 -14.45
CA ARG A 48 1.47 -5.74 -15.36
C ARG A 48 0.04 -5.28 -15.63
N LEU A 49 -0.63 -4.67 -14.65
CA LEU A 49 -1.99 -4.15 -14.80
C LEU A 49 -2.03 -2.81 -15.56
N LYS A 50 -0.95 -2.01 -15.49
CA LYS A 50 -0.87 -0.68 -16.08
C LYS A 50 -1.36 -0.57 -17.54
N PRO A 51 -1.04 -1.50 -18.47
CA PRO A 51 -1.52 -1.41 -19.86
C PRO A 51 -3.04 -1.61 -20.01
N ILE A 52 -3.68 -2.26 -19.05
CA ILE A 52 -5.13 -2.55 -19.06
C ILE A 52 -5.92 -1.42 -18.41
N MET A 53 -5.30 -0.65 -17.51
CA MET A 53 -5.95 0.43 -16.77
C MET A 53 -6.67 1.43 -17.68
N SER A 54 -6.12 1.78 -18.85
CA SER A 54 -6.74 2.72 -19.77
C SER A 54 -8.09 2.25 -20.34
N ARG A 55 -8.37 0.95 -20.31
CA ARG A 55 -9.63 0.37 -20.79
C ARG A 55 -10.71 0.26 -19.72
N ILE A 56 -10.32 0.30 -18.44
CA ILE A 56 -11.21 0.06 -17.30
C ILE A 56 -11.39 1.29 -16.40
N THR A 57 -10.70 2.38 -16.71
CA THR A 57 -10.75 3.64 -15.95
C THR A 57 -11.84 4.53 -16.52
N SER A 58 -12.74 5.02 -15.65
CA SER A 58 -13.79 5.98 -16.02
C SER A 58 -13.19 7.36 -16.31
N PRO A 59 -13.79 8.17 -17.20
CA PRO A 59 -13.37 9.56 -17.42
C PRO A 59 -13.37 10.42 -16.14
N GLU A 60 -14.22 10.09 -15.18
CA GLU A 60 -14.36 10.78 -13.89
C GLU A 60 -13.29 10.35 -12.86
N GLN A 61 -12.50 9.31 -13.15
CA GLN A 61 -11.47 8.81 -12.23
C GLN A 61 -10.18 9.64 -12.36
N GLY A 62 -10.05 10.67 -11.53
CA GLY A 62 -8.86 11.53 -11.48
C GLY A 62 -7.70 11.01 -10.63
N GLY A 63 -7.96 10.03 -9.75
CA GLY A 63 -6.95 9.48 -8.82
C GLY A 63 -6.20 8.27 -9.40
N TYR A 64 -4.89 8.23 -9.16
CA TYR A 64 -4.02 7.07 -9.47
C TYR A 64 -3.99 6.64 -10.95
N THR A 65 -4.36 7.53 -11.86
CA THR A 65 -4.25 7.34 -13.31
C THR A 65 -2.92 7.89 -13.80
N LYS A 66 -2.49 7.45 -14.98
CA LYS A 66 -1.34 8.04 -15.65
C LYS A 66 -1.81 9.40 -16.21
N GLY A 67 -1.21 10.50 -15.72
CA GLY A 67 -1.33 11.81 -16.36
C GLY A 67 -0.72 11.83 -17.75
#